data_AF-A0A521HTC6-F1
#
_entry.id   AF-A0A521HTC6-F1
#
_cell.length_a   1.000
_cell.length_b   1.000
_cell.length_c   1.000
_cell.angle_alpha   90.00
_cell.angle_beta   90.00
_cell.angle_gamma   90.00
#
_symmetry.space_group_name_H-M   'P 1'
#
loop_
_entity.id
_entity.type
_entity.pdbx_description
1 polymer ?
#
loop_
_entity_poly.entity_id
_entity_poly.type
_entity_poly.pdbx_seq_one_letter_code
_entity_poly.pdbx_strand_id
1 'polypeptide(L)'
;MDMSKVVLGADSLDGYLTESDIGYLSRMDGLYARAMDSFKILAVGGFSSTLANEEKKVIEVFNEMGHIMQEICKQAPGIKVFSFETEEQSHAEASRVIAKLRDIRTGHNEFVYYTQRAYEMLFRLAYNRNHSDNKNYLVVKTPVTAPVQNYAVHK
;
A
#
# COMPACT_ATOMS: atom_id res chain seq x y z
N MET A 1 3.68 23.38 -32.04
CA MET A 1 3.79 23.85 -30.66
C MET A 1 4.65 22.83 -29.93
N ASP A 2 5.84 23.24 -29.53
CA ASP A 2 6.82 22.38 -28.87
C ASP A 2 6.41 22.24 -27.39
N MET A 3 6.16 21.02 -26.94
CA MET A 3 5.81 20.72 -25.54
C MET A 3 7.07 20.86 -24.71
N SER A 4 7.31 22.06 -24.17
CA SER A 4 8.42 22.32 -23.25
C SER A 4 8.39 21.29 -22.13
N LYS A 5 9.43 20.46 -22.06
CA LYS A 5 9.60 19.44 -21.03
C LYS A 5 9.73 20.14 -19.67
N VAL A 6 8.64 20.25 -18.92
CA VAL A 6 8.67 20.76 -17.55
C VAL A 6 9.31 19.67 -16.68
N VAL A 7 10.57 19.86 -16.32
CA VAL A 7 11.25 19.02 -15.32
C VAL A 7 11.15 19.78 -14.01
N LEU A 8 10.28 19.31 -13.11
CA LEU A 8 10.22 19.81 -11.74
C LEU A 8 11.53 19.45 -11.02
N GLY A 9 12.30 20.45 -10.61
CA GLY A 9 13.45 20.28 -9.73
C GLY A 9 13.01 20.16 -8.27
N ALA A 10 13.89 19.68 -7.39
CA ALA A 10 13.63 19.63 -5.95
C ALA A 10 13.26 21.03 -5.40
N ASP A 11 13.97 22.05 -5.85
CA ASP A 11 13.75 23.46 -5.51
C ASP A 11 12.37 23.97 -5.97
N SER A 12 11.74 23.32 -6.94
CA SER A 12 10.37 23.66 -7.39
C SER A 12 9.29 23.18 -6.41
N LEU A 13 9.67 22.35 -5.43
CA LEU A 13 8.82 21.91 -4.32
C LEU A 13 9.08 22.73 -3.05
N ASP A 14 10.08 23.62 -3.07
CA ASP A 14 10.36 24.52 -1.94
C ASP A 14 9.16 25.43 -1.68
N GLY A 15 8.70 25.43 -0.41
CA GLY A 15 7.53 26.19 0.03
C GLY A 15 6.18 25.45 -0.05
N TYR A 16 6.13 24.24 -0.59
CA TYR A 16 4.92 23.39 -0.53
C TYR A 16 4.85 22.52 0.72
N LEU A 17 5.98 22.34 1.40
CA LEU A 17 6.07 21.62 2.67
C LEU A 17 6.00 22.61 3.83
N THR A 18 5.18 22.29 4.82
CA THR A 18 5.14 23.02 6.08
C THR A 18 6.35 22.65 6.95
N GLU A 19 6.61 23.43 8.00
CA GLU A 19 7.63 23.08 9.00
C GLU A 19 7.37 21.70 9.63
N SER A 20 6.09 21.35 9.82
CA SER A 20 5.69 20.04 10.32
C SER A 20 6.06 18.91 9.35
N ASP A 21 5.83 19.11 8.04
CA ASP A 21 6.20 18.13 7.02
C ASP A 21 7.71 17.93 6.97
N ILE A 22 8.48 19.01 7.04
CA ILE A 22 9.95 18.96 7.11
C ILE A 22 10.40 18.22 8.37
N GLY A 23 9.74 18.46 9.51
CA GLY A 23 10.00 17.74 10.76
C GLY A 23 9.73 16.23 10.64
N TYR A 24 8.63 15.84 10.00
CA TYR A 24 8.32 14.44 9.73
C TYR A 24 9.35 13.78 8.80
N LEU A 25 9.75 14.46 7.72
CA LEU A 25 10.78 13.97 6.81
C LEU A 25 12.11 13.74 7.53
N SER A 26 12.57 14.72 8.33
CA SER A 26 13.82 14.59 9.10
C SER A 26 13.77 13.42 10.08
N ARG A 27 12.63 13.20 10.77
CA ARG A 27 12.45 12.04 11.66
C ARG A 27 12.48 10.72 10.88
N MET A 28 11.77 10.64 9.76
CA MET A 28 11.72 9.45 8.90
C MET A 28 13.10 9.12 8.31
N ASP A 29 13.86 10.13 7.89
CA ASP A 29 15.23 9.97 7.39
C ASP A 29 16.16 9.42 8.46
N GLY A 30 16.08 9.93 9.70
CA GLY A 30 16.84 9.42 10.83
C GLY A 30 16.53 7.95 11.13
N LEU A 31 15.25 7.56 11.07
CA LEU A 31 14.82 6.17 11.24
C LEU A 31 15.30 5.28 10.11
N TYR A 32 15.17 5.75 8.86
CA TYR A 32 15.63 5.01 7.70
C TYR A 32 17.15 4.81 7.72
N ALA A 33 17.92 5.83 8.12
CA ALA A 33 19.36 5.72 8.31
C ALA A 33 19.74 4.63 9.35
N ARG A 34 19.02 4.58 10.48
CA ARG A 34 19.19 3.50 11.48
C ARG A 34 18.93 2.12 10.89
N ALA A 35 17.86 1.96 10.10
CA ALA A 35 17.57 0.69 9.42
C ALA A 35 18.68 0.31 8.43
N MET A 36 19.20 1.28 7.67
CA MET A 36 20.29 1.07 6.71
C MET A 36 21.57 0.59 7.38
N ASP A 37 21.88 1.07 8.58
CA ASP A 37 23.04 0.59 9.34
C ASP A 37 22.88 -0.87 9.77
N SER A 38 21.69 -1.27 10.25
CA SER A 38 21.40 -2.67 10.52
C SER A 38 21.46 -3.54 9.25
N PHE A 39 20.96 -3.04 8.10
CA PHE A 39 21.04 -3.76 6.83
C PHE A 39 22.47 -4.01 6.36
N LYS A 40 23.40 -3.07 6.57
CA LYS A 40 24.83 -3.28 6.25
C LYS A 40 25.39 -4.47 7.03
N ILE A 41 25.05 -4.59 8.32
CA ILE A 41 25.52 -5.70 9.17
C ILE A 41 24.88 -7.02 8.71
N LEU A 42 23.56 -7.03 8.47
CA LEU A 42 22.85 -8.21 7.97
C LEU A 42 23.39 -8.71 6.62
N ALA A 43 23.76 -7.80 5.73
CA ALA A 43 24.32 -8.13 4.42
C ALA A 43 25.72 -8.75 4.50
N VAL A 44 26.55 -8.34 5.46
CA VAL A 44 27.87 -8.94 5.71
C VAL A 44 27.76 -10.35 6.29
N GLY A 45 26.68 -10.63 7.03
CA GLY A 45 26.51 -11.89 7.74
C GLY A 45 27.36 -11.97 9.02
N GLY A 46 27.39 -13.14 9.67
CA GLY A 46 28.18 -13.35 10.89
C GLY A 46 27.52 -14.29 11.88
N PHE A 47 27.78 -14.09 13.16
CA PHE A 47 27.20 -14.90 14.24
C PHE A 47 25.68 -14.75 14.29
N SER A 48 24.98 -15.88 14.49
CA SER A 48 23.51 -15.93 14.50
C SER A 48 22.88 -15.00 15.53
N SER A 49 23.51 -14.82 16.69
CA SER A 49 23.04 -13.89 17.73
C SER A 49 23.11 -12.42 17.31
N THR A 50 24.17 -12.03 16.58
CA THR A 50 24.30 -10.67 16.04
C THR A 50 23.23 -10.44 14.97
N LEU A 51 23.02 -11.38 14.06
CA LEU A 51 22.01 -11.27 13.01
C LEU A 51 20.59 -11.15 13.59
N ALA A 52 20.24 -12.02 14.54
CA ALA A 52 18.93 -11.95 15.20
C ALA A 52 18.69 -10.63 15.94
N ASN A 53 19.74 -10.06 16.55
CA ASN A 53 19.66 -8.75 17.20
C ASN A 53 19.45 -7.62 16.18
N GLU A 54 20.13 -7.65 15.04
CA GLU A 54 19.94 -6.64 13.99
C GLU A 54 18.57 -6.78 13.31
N GLU A 55 18.07 -8.00 13.10
CA GLU A 55 16.70 -8.24 12.62
C GLU A 55 15.66 -7.62 13.58
N LYS A 56 15.85 -7.80 14.89
CA LYS A 56 14.97 -7.19 15.90
C LYS A 56 14.99 -5.65 15.83
N LYS A 57 16.16 -5.04 15.68
CA LYS A 57 16.29 -3.58 15.52
C LYS A 57 15.57 -3.08 14.27
N VAL A 58 15.69 -3.80 13.15
CA VAL A 58 14.94 -3.46 11.92
C VAL A 58 13.44 -3.51 12.19
N ILE A 59 12.94 -4.57 12.81
CA ILE A 59 11.49 -4.68 13.14
C ILE A 59 11.03 -3.51 13.99
N GLU A 60 11.79 -3.14 15.03
CA GLU A 60 11.48 -2.02 15.91
C GLU A 60 11.44 -0.68 15.14
N VAL A 61 12.43 -0.43 14.28
CA VAL A 61 12.47 0.79 13.45
C VAL A 61 11.29 0.86 12.48
N PHE A 62 10.94 -0.24 11.81
CA PHE A 62 9.80 -0.25 10.88
C PHE A 62 8.45 -0.07 11.59
N ASN A 63 8.31 -0.57 12.82
CA ASN A 63 7.13 -0.29 13.64
C ASN A 63 7.04 1.21 14.00
N GLU A 64 8.15 1.83 14.40
CA GLU A 64 8.23 3.26 14.69
C GLU A 64 7.88 4.12 13.46
N MET A 65 8.45 3.79 12.30
CA MET A 65 8.12 4.42 11.02
C MET A 65 6.64 4.24 10.66
N GLY A 66 6.06 3.06 10.92
CA GLY A 66 4.66 2.78 10.70
C GLY A 66 3.73 3.68 11.52
N HIS A 67 4.05 3.91 12.79
CA HIS A 67 3.29 4.83 13.65
C HIS A 67 3.36 6.27 13.15
N ILE A 68 4.55 6.75 12.76
CA ILE A 68 4.71 8.09 12.19
C ILE A 68 3.93 8.23 10.88
N MET A 69 3.96 7.22 10.01
CA MET A 69 3.22 7.26 8.75
C MET A 69 1.71 7.33 8.96
N GLN A 70 1.17 6.70 10.01
CA GLN A 70 -0.24 6.87 10.40
C GLN A 70 -0.54 8.30 10.86
N GLU A 71 0.34 8.93 11.63
CA GLU A 71 0.20 10.34 12.04
C GLU A 71 0.17 11.27 10.83
N ILE A 72 1.12 11.10 9.89
CA ILE A 72 1.17 11.88 8.64
C ILE A 72 -0.14 11.73 7.86
N CYS A 73 -0.63 10.50 7.68
CA CYS A 73 -1.87 10.24 6.93
C CYS A 73 -3.12 10.83 7.59
N LYS A 74 -3.14 10.97 8.93
CA LYS A 74 -4.24 11.66 9.64
C LYS A 74 -4.27 13.16 9.34
N GLN A 75 -3.11 13.78 9.15
CA GLN A 75 -2.98 15.21 8.86
C GLN A 75 -3.10 15.52 7.37
N ALA A 76 -2.79 14.55 6.50
CA ALA A 76 -2.86 14.68 5.05
C ALA A 76 -4.02 13.83 4.47
N PRO A 77 -5.27 14.31 4.49
CA PRO A 77 -6.43 13.53 4.05
C PRO A 77 -6.40 13.16 2.56
N GLY A 78 -5.57 13.84 1.74
CA GLY A 78 -5.33 13.49 0.34
C GLY A 78 -4.46 12.25 0.14
N ILE A 79 -3.74 11.80 1.18
CA ILE A 79 -2.90 10.61 1.14
C ILE A 79 -3.71 9.45 1.69
N LYS A 80 -3.91 8.43 0.84
CA LYS A 80 -4.68 7.24 1.19
C LYS A 80 -3.80 6.01 1.11
N VAL A 81 -3.52 5.43 2.28
CA VAL A 81 -2.72 4.21 2.41
C VAL A 81 -3.66 3.02 2.55
N PHE A 82 -3.47 2.01 1.70
CA PHE A 82 -4.39 0.86 1.61
C PHE A 82 -4.64 0.18 2.97
N SER A 83 -3.58 -0.12 3.72
CA SER A 83 -3.69 -0.78 5.03
C SER A 83 -4.27 0.11 6.14
N PHE A 84 -4.41 1.43 5.93
CA PHE A 84 -5.04 2.32 6.92
C PHE A 84 -6.51 2.58 6.61
N GLU A 85 -6.94 2.30 5.38
CA GLU A 85 -8.29 2.63 4.89
C GLU A 85 -9.17 1.39 4.67
N THR A 86 -8.61 0.18 4.81
CA THR A 86 -9.32 -1.08 4.61
C THR A 86 -9.45 -1.89 5.90
N GLU A 87 -10.36 -2.85 5.93
CA GLU A 87 -10.55 -3.77 7.05
C GLU A 87 -9.35 -4.71 7.24
N GLU A 88 -9.15 -5.21 8.46
CA GLU A 88 -8.02 -6.06 8.85
C GLU A 88 -7.84 -7.30 7.97
N GLN A 89 -8.94 -7.89 7.48
CA GLN A 89 -8.90 -9.03 6.56
C GLN A 89 -8.17 -8.68 5.25
N SER A 90 -8.33 -7.44 4.77
CA SER A 90 -7.63 -6.94 3.58
C SER A 90 -6.15 -6.69 3.83
N HIS A 91 -5.73 -6.50 5.09
CA HIS A 91 -4.32 -6.29 5.45
C HIS A 91 -3.53 -7.59 5.31
N ALA A 92 -4.11 -8.72 5.74
CA ALA A 92 -3.48 -10.04 5.59
C ALA A 92 -3.27 -10.42 4.11
N GLU A 93 -4.18 -9.98 3.24
CA GLU A 93 -4.01 -10.11 1.79
C GLU A 93 -2.90 -9.19 1.27
N ALA A 94 -2.92 -7.91 1.63
CA ALA A 94 -1.91 -6.93 1.20
C ALA A 94 -0.49 -7.37 1.61
N SER A 95 -0.33 -7.86 2.84
CA SER A 95 0.96 -8.37 3.33
C SER A 95 1.47 -9.55 2.51
N ARG A 96 0.59 -10.49 2.11
CA ARG A 96 0.97 -11.61 1.23
C ARG A 96 1.40 -11.14 -0.15
N VAL A 97 0.67 -10.19 -0.74
CA VAL A 97 1.01 -9.59 -2.03
C VAL A 97 2.38 -8.91 -1.97
N ILE A 98 2.61 -8.05 -0.97
CA ILE A 98 3.89 -7.35 -0.80
C ILE A 98 5.04 -8.31 -0.52
N ALA A 99 4.83 -9.35 0.29
CA ALA A 99 5.84 -10.37 0.54
C ALA A 99 6.30 -11.04 -0.76
N LYS A 100 5.37 -11.36 -1.66
CA LYS A 100 5.69 -11.95 -2.96
C LYS A 100 6.34 -10.96 -3.93
N LEU A 101 5.90 -9.71 -3.94
CA LEU A 101 6.51 -8.69 -4.80
C LEU A 101 7.93 -8.29 -4.37
N ARG A 102 8.29 -8.50 -3.10
CA ARG A 102 9.61 -8.13 -2.56
C ARG A 102 10.57 -9.31 -2.36
N ASP A 103 10.09 -10.56 -2.51
CA ASP A 103 10.96 -11.74 -2.44
C ASP A 103 11.72 -11.92 -3.75
N ILE A 104 13.06 -11.90 -3.68
CA ILE A 104 13.94 -12.11 -4.82
C ILE A 104 13.75 -13.46 -5.51
N ARG A 105 13.15 -14.44 -4.82
CA ARG A 105 12.87 -15.78 -5.34
C ARG A 105 11.56 -15.87 -6.10
N THR A 106 10.73 -14.82 -6.09
CA THR A 106 9.47 -14.82 -6.82
C THR A 106 9.73 -14.82 -8.32
N GLY A 107 9.27 -15.88 -8.99
CA GLY A 107 9.45 -16.07 -10.43
C GLY A 107 8.62 -15.09 -11.26
N HIS A 108 8.98 -14.91 -12.53
CA HIS A 108 8.36 -13.92 -13.42
C HIS A 108 6.82 -13.99 -13.46
N ASN A 109 6.25 -15.17 -13.71
CA ASN A 109 4.79 -15.32 -13.82
C ASN A 109 4.07 -15.00 -12.50
N GLU A 110 4.66 -15.40 -11.37
CA GLU A 110 4.12 -15.10 -10.04
C GLU A 110 4.22 -13.59 -9.75
N PHE A 111 5.34 -12.95 -10.10
CA PHE A 111 5.52 -11.51 -9.98
C PHE A 111 4.47 -10.72 -10.78
N VAL A 112 4.23 -11.10 -12.04
CA VAL A 112 3.21 -10.47 -12.89
C VAL A 112 1.82 -10.64 -12.28
N TYR A 113 1.48 -11.84 -11.81
CA TYR A 113 0.21 -12.12 -11.15
C TYR A 113 0.00 -11.24 -9.90
N TYR A 114 0.98 -11.19 -8.99
CA TYR A 114 0.85 -10.37 -7.78
C TYR A 114 0.87 -8.87 -8.06
N THR A 115 1.50 -8.43 -9.16
CA THR A 115 1.45 -7.04 -9.62
C THR A 115 0.03 -6.68 -10.05
N GLN A 116 -0.61 -7.52 -10.86
CA GLN A 116 -2.01 -7.34 -11.25
C GLN A 116 -2.92 -7.32 -10.01
N ARG A 117 -2.70 -8.22 -9.06
CA ARG A 117 -3.48 -8.27 -7.82
C ARG A 117 -3.31 -7.00 -6.98
N ALA A 118 -2.09 -6.47 -6.86
CA ALA A 118 -1.83 -5.22 -6.16
C ALA A 118 -2.59 -4.04 -6.81
N TYR A 119 -2.55 -3.93 -8.13
CA TYR A 119 -3.31 -2.91 -8.85
C TYR A 119 -4.83 -3.06 -8.66
N GLU A 120 -5.36 -4.28 -8.72
CA GLU A 120 -6.78 -4.54 -8.47
C GLU A 120 -7.20 -4.07 -7.07
N MET A 121 -6.38 -4.34 -6.05
CA MET A 121 -6.61 -3.88 -4.67
C MET A 121 -6.63 -2.34 -4.60
N LEU A 122 -5.66 -1.67 -5.24
CA LEU A 122 -5.60 -0.21 -5.29
C LEU A 122 -6.79 0.39 -6.06
N PHE A 123 -7.20 -0.23 -7.16
CA PHE A 123 -8.38 0.22 -7.92
C PHE A 123 -9.66 0.09 -7.11
N ARG A 124 -9.85 -1.01 -6.38
CA ARG A 124 -10.99 -1.17 -5.45
C ARG A 124 -11.00 -0.05 -4.41
N LEU A 125 -9.85 0.28 -3.82
CA LEU A 125 -9.73 1.38 -2.85
C LEU A 125 -10.08 2.75 -3.47
N ALA A 126 -9.65 3.00 -4.71
CA ALA A 126 -9.85 4.27 -5.39
C ALA A 126 -11.31 4.46 -5.84
N TYR A 127 -11.94 3.41 -6.38
CA TYR A 127 -13.23 3.51 -7.07
C TYR A 127 -14.44 3.05 -6.25
N ASN A 128 -14.28 2.22 -5.22
CA ASN A 128 -15.43 1.75 -4.40
C ASN A 128 -15.81 2.70 -3.26
N ARG A 129 -15.25 3.91 -3.18
CA ARG A 129 -15.57 4.89 -2.13
C ARG A 129 -16.96 5.51 -2.25
N ASN A 130 -17.55 5.48 -3.44
CA ASN A 130 -18.89 6.04 -3.71
C ASN A 130 -19.93 4.93 -3.90
N HIS A 131 -20.05 4.02 -2.93
CA HIS A 131 -21.22 3.15 -2.90
C HIS A 131 -22.44 4.01 -2.49
N SER A 132 -23.22 4.43 -3.48
CA SER A 132 -24.56 4.92 -3.22
C SER A 132 -25.39 3.76 -2.70
N ASP A 133 -25.90 3.87 -1.48
CA ASP A 133 -26.83 2.89 -0.88
C ASP A 133 -28.18 2.79 -1.61
N ASN A 134 -28.36 3.53 -2.72
CA ASN A 134 -29.43 3.31 -3.69
C ASN A 134 -29.16 2.01 -4.47
N LYS A 135 -29.39 0.90 -3.77
CA LYS A 135 -29.39 -0.45 -4.32
C LYS A 135 -30.60 -0.59 -5.24
N ASN A 136 -30.37 -0.30 -6.52
CA ASN A 136 -31.37 -0.56 -7.55
C ASN A 136 -31.48 -2.07 -7.72
N TYR A 137 -32.67 -2.62 -7.52
CA TYR A 137 -32.93 -4.03 -7.78
C TYR A 137 -32.70 -4.33 -9.25
N LEU A 138 -31.77 -5.23 -9.54
CA LEU A 138 -31.59 -5.76 -10.89
C LEU A 138 -32.45 -7.02 -11.01
N VAL A 139 -33.55 -6.93 -11.75
CA VAL A 139 -34.42 -8.07 -12.04
C VAL A 139 -34.12 -8.58 -13.44
N VAL A 140 -33.52 -9.77 -13.53
CA VAL A 140 -33.09 -10.35 -14.81
C VAL A 140 -33.88 -11.63 -15.09
N LYS A 141 -34.42 -11.73 -16.30
CA LYS A 141 -35.10 -12.93 -16.79
C LYS A 141 -34.10 -14.09 -16.87
N THR A 142 -34.39 -15.23 -16.22
CA THR A 142 -33.50 -16.39 -16.27
C THR A 142 -33.88 -17.34 -17.42
N PRO A 143 -33.03 -18.31 -17.79
CA PRO A 143 -33.38 -19.33 -18.77
C PRO A 143 -34.47 -20.33 -18.30
N VAL A 144 -34.87 -20.31 -17.02
CA VAL A 144 -35.84 -21.26 -16.47
C VAL A 144 -37.27 -20.79 -16.73
N THR A 145 -38.02 -21.57 -17.50
CA THR A 145 -39.36 -21.22 -18.00
C THR A 145 -40.48 -22.15 -17.56
N ALA A 146 -40.17 -23.26 -16.88
CA ALA A 146 -41.15 -24.23 -16.38
C ALA A 146 -41.12 -24.28 -14.84
N PRO A 147 -42.28 -24.22 -14.15
CA PRO A 147 -43.64 -24.11 -14.67
C PRO A 147 -44.01 -22.68 -15.13
N VAL A 148 -43.19 -21.69 -14.82
CA VAL A 148 -43.34 -20.28 -15.22
C VAL A 148 -41.96 -19.64 -15.38
N GLN A 149 -41.90 -18.49 -16.06
CA GLN A 149 -40.69 -17.69 -16.19
C GLN A 149 -40.14 -17.25 -14.83
N ASN A 150 -38.93 -17.69 -14.50
CA ASN A 150 -38.25 -17.26 -13.28
C ASN A 150 -37.39 -16.00 -13.54
N TYR A 151 -37.18 -15.22 -12.48
CA TYR A 151 -36.34 -14.04 -12.49
C TYR A 151 -35.28 -14.13 -11.39
N ALA A 152 -34.05 -13.74 -11.71
CA ALA A 152 -33.00 -13.52 -10.72
C ALA A 152 -33.14 -12.09 -10.21
N VAL A 153 -33.24 -11.92 -8.90
CA VAL A 153 -33.32 -10.62 -8.25
C VAL A 153 -32.02 -10.42 -7.48
N HIS A 154 -31.22 -9.46 -7.93
CA HIS A 154 -29.99 -9.04 -7.26
C HIS A 154 -30.20 -7.69 -6.60
N LYS A 155 -29.62 -7.52 -5.40
CA LYS A 155 -29.60 -6.28 -4.63
C LYS A 155 -28.20 -5.70 -4.64
#